data_AF-A0A1S8CS19-F1
#
_entry.id   AF-A0A1S8CS19-F1
#
_cell.length_a   1.000
_cell.length_b   1.000
_cell.length_c   1.000
_cell.angle_alpha   90.00
_cell.angle_beta   90.00
_cell.angle_gamma   90.00
#
_symmetry.space_group_name_H-M   'P 1'
#
loop_
_entity.id
_entity.type
_entity.pdbx_description
1 polymer ?
#
loop_
_entity_poly.entity_id
_entity_poly.type
_entity_poly.pdbx_seq_one_letter_code
_entity_poly.pdbx_strand_id
1 'polypeptide(L)'
;MNEANLPKNQSESQSLTPQSEAVSPGASLSKIAALLQDYDGHSKRAIPPLERWNPQVCGSMNLTVKANGEWWHEGSKINRERLVRLFSTVLWCEDDGQYYLKTPVEKLLIEVEDAPLLVTRIETVCTDGKQYLTCITQTDDVIVIDAQHPVFLRSYAGEIRPYINVRWNLDALIHRNAFYHLLNEGEFLEQDGQTVVKFSSGDFEFCLNSEALAE
;
A
#
# COMPACT_ATOMS: atom_id res chain seq x y z
N MET A 1 53.61 34.64 53.63
CA MET A 1 53.61 33.36 54.36
C MET A 1 52.22 32.78 54.29
N ASN A 2 51.87 31.70 53.60
CA ASN A 2 52.48 30.87 52.55
C ASN A 2 51.29 30.21 51.80
N GLU A 3 51.41 30.14 50.48
CA GLU A 3 51.11 29.00 49.58
C GLU A 3 49.73 28.30 49.67
N ALA A 4 48.86 28.43 48.65
CA ALA A 4 48.88 27.76 47.33
C ALA A 4 48.34 26.32 47.37
N ASN A 5 47.14 26.09 46.81
CA ASN A 5 47.00 25.37 45.53
C ASN A 5 45.53 25.16 45.12
N LEU A 6 45.26 25.43 43.84
CA LEU A 6 44.10 24.97 43.07
C LEU A 6 44.18 23.44 42.91
N PRO A 7 43.06 22.72 42.71
CA PRO A 7 42.83 22.22 41.35
C PRO A 7 41.37 22.01 40.88
N LYS A 8 41.22 22.22 39.57
CA LYS A 8 40.57 21.36 38.54
C LYS A 8 39.06 21.06 38.60
N ASN A 9 38.39 21.79 37.71
CA ASN A 9 37.28 21.37 36.84
C ASN A 9 37.41 19.91 36.35
N GLN A 10 36.44 19.05 36.63
CA GLN A 10 36.15 17.84 35.84
C GLN A 10 34.64 17.56 35.84
N SER A 11 34.15 17.50 34.61
CA SER A 11 32.83 17.18 34.10
C SER A 11 32.18 15.96 34.76
N GLU A 12 30.93 16.10 35.19
CA GLU A 12 30.05 14.98 35.52
C GLU A 12 29.67 14.24 34.23
N SER A 13 30.30 13.09 34.01
CA SER A 13 29.89 12.11 33.02
C SER A 13 28.64 11.38 33.51
N GLN A 14 27.45 11.91 33.18
CA GLN A 14 26.22 11.12 33.23
C GLN A 14 26.14 10.25 31.97
N SER A 15 26.44 8.98 32.14
CA SER A 15 26.17 7.91 31.19
C SER A 15 24.65 7.76 31.01
N LEU A 16 24.11 8.40 29.99
CA LEU A 16 22.76 8.16 29.48
C LEU A 16 22.76 6.80 28.77
N THR A 17 22.23 5.80 29.46
CA THR A 17 21.70 4.60 28.83
C THR A 17 20.45 5.01 28.03
N PRO A 18 20.30 4.62 26.76
CA PRO A 18 19.08 4.90 26.03
C PRO A 18 17.97 3.98 26.56
N GLN A 19 17.06 4.56 27.34
CA GLN A 19 15.77 3.94 27.62
C GLN A 19 14.97 3.91 26.32
N SER A 20 14.74 2.70 25.82
CA SER A 20 13.71 2.41 24.83
C SER A 20 12.34 2.65 25.48
N GLU A 21 11.74 3.82 25.25
CA GLU A 21 10.35 4.07 25.58
C GLU A 21 9.46 3.31 24.59
N ALA A 22 8.89 2.21 25.10
CA ALA A 22 7.96 1.35 24.40
C ALA A 22 6.51 1.76 24.71
N VAL A 23 5.72 1.82 23.64
CA VAL A 23 4.26 1.67 23.55
C VAL A 23 3.37 2.76 24.18
N SER A 24 2.76 3.59 23.31
CA SER A 24 1.51 4.30 23.62
C SER A 24 0.28 3.40 23.33
N PRO A 25 -0.81 3.48 24.13
CA PRO A 25 -1.92 2.54 24.10
C PRO A 25 -3.11 3.04 23.26
N GLY A 26 -3.81 2.15 22.55
CA GLY A 26 -5.23 2.40 22.25
C GLY A 26 -5.91 1.61 21.13
N ALA A 27 -5.17 1.11 20.14
CA ALA A 27 -5.80 0.47 18.98
C ALA A 27 -5.62 -1.05 19.01
N SER A 28 -6.60 -1.77 19.55
CA SER A 28 -6.71 -3.20 19.29
C SER A 28 -7.30 -3.41 17.91
N LEU A 29 -6.69 -4.25 17.06
CA LEU A 29 -7.29 -4.69 15.78
C LEU A 29 -8.75 -5.11 15.92
N SER A 30 -9.11 -5.70 17.06
CA SER A 30 -10.47 -6.13 17.37
C SER A 30 -11.46 -4.96 17.49
N LYS A 31 -11.01 -3.80 17.99
CA LYS A 31 -11.81 -2.58 18.12
C LYS A 31 -12.11 -1.97 16.75
N ILE A 32 -11.11 -1.88 15.87
CA ILE A 32 -11.32 -1.42 14.48
C ILE A 32 -12.28 -2.35 13.76
N ALA A 33 -12.08 -3.66 13.88
CA ALA A 33 -12.97 -4.64 13.26
C ALA A 33 -14.42 -4.49 13.77
N ALA A 34 -14.61 -4.23 15.07
CA ALA A 34 -15.94 -3.97 15.64
C ALA A 34 -16.57 -2.67 15.11
N LEU A 35 -15.82 -1.56 15.04
CA LEU A 35 -16.31 -0.29 14.48
C LEU A 35 -16.80 -0.41 13.03
N LEU A 36 -16.23 -1.34 12.26
CA LEU A 36 -16.58 -1.56 10.87
C LEU A 36 -17.69 -2.59 10.67
N GLN A 37 -18.07 -3.36 11.70
CA GLN A 37 -19.22 -4.27 11.62
C GLN A 37 -20.56 -3.52 11.53
N ASP A 38 -20.64 -2.33 12.14
CA ASP A 38 -21.85 -1.50 12.14
C ASP A 38 -22.02 -0.71 10.82
N TYR A 39 -21.05 -0.79 9.90
CA TYR A 39 -21.14 -0.14 8.59
C TYR A 39 -21.93 -1.02 7.61
N ASP A 40 -23.25 -0.86 7.60
CA ASP A 40 -24.21 -1.58 6.74
C ASP A 40 -24.19 -1.07 5.28
N GLY A 41 -23.15 -1.44 4.52
CA GLY A 41 -23.11 -1.28 3.07
C GLY A 41 -23.75 -2.45 2.35
N HIS A 42 -25.06 -2.37 2.05
CA HIS A 42 -25.77 -3.39 1.27
C HIS A 42 -25.26 -3.40 -0.20
N SER A 43 -24.73 -4.56 -0.63
CA SER A 43 -24.15 -4.92 -1.95
C SER A 43 -22.64 -4.69 -2.15
N LYS A 44 -22.02 -5.60 -2.93
CA LYS A 44 -20.58 -5.75 -3.29
C LYS A 44 -19.63 -4.74 -2.61
N ARG A 45 -18.99 -5.19 -1.52
CA ARG A 45 -17.83 -4.56 -0.85
C ARG A 45 -17.89 -3.02 -0.82
N ALA A 46 -18.74 -2.47 0.04
CA ALA A 46 -18.83 -1.03 0.23
C ALA A 46 -17.55 -0.48 0.91
N ILE A 47 -16.76 0.29 0.15
CA ILE A 47 -15.72 1.13 0.72
C ILE A 47 -16.41 2.29 1.47
N PRO A 48 -16.14 2.51 2.78
CA PRO A 48 -16.72 3.62 3.51
C PRO A 48 -16.27 4.98 2.93
N PRO A 49 -17.03 6.08 3.13
CA PRO A 49 -16.69 7.40 2.61
C PRO A 49 -15.57 8.04 3.45
N LEU A 50 -14.36 7.50 3.34
CA LEU A 50 -13.20 7.87 4.17
C LEU A 50 -12.86 9.35 4.06
N GLU A 51 -13.09 9.98 2.91
CA GLU A 51 -12.88 11.42 2.72
C GLU A 51 -13.75 12.29 3.64
N ARG A 52 -14.90 11.76 4.12
CA ARG A 52 -15.80 12.48 5.03
C ARG A 52 -15.38 12.37 6.50
N TRP A 53 -14.47 11.47 6.83
CA TRP A 53 -14.01 11.27 8.20
C TRP A 53 -12.85 12.22 8.48
N ASN A 54 -12.94 12.95 9.59
CA ASN A 54 -11.86 13.81 10.07
C ASN A 54 -11.62 13.58 11.57
N PRO A 55 -11.18 12.38 11.96
CA PRO A 55 -11.01 12.01 13.36
C PRO A 55 -9.94 12.88 14.02
N GLN A 56 -10.20 13.32 15.25
CA GLN A 56 -9.25 14.11 16.03
C GLN A 56 -8.17 13.24 16.69
N VAL A 57 -8.45 11.95 16.85
CA VAL A 57 -7.51 10.99 17.43
C VAL A 57 -6.62 10.42 16.34
N CYS A 58 -5.33 10.73 16.43
CA CYS A 58 -4.28 10.13 15.61
C CYS A 58 -3.39 9.26 16.51
N GLY A 59 -3.22 7.99 16.16
CA GLY A 59 -2.32 7.06 16.85
C GLY A 59 -1.48 6.25 15.86
N SER A 60 -0.68 5.33 16.38
CA SER A 60 0.03 4.34 15.57
C SER A 60 -0.38 2.92 15.95
N MET A 61 -0.29 2.01 14.99
CA MET A 61 -0.53 0.59 15.18
C MET A 61 0.70 -0.17 14.66
N ASN A 62 1.12 -1.21 15.40
CA ASN A 62 2.15 -2.14 14.93
C ASN A 62 1.53 -3.09 13.89
N LEU A 63 1.16 -2.53 12.75
CA LEU A 63 0.65 -3.21 11.57
C LEU A 63 1.55 -2.85 10.40
N THR A 64 2.07 -3.87 9.73
CA THR A 64 2.94 -3.73 8.56
C THR A 64 2.32 -4.48 7.39
N VAL A 65 2.12 -3.79 6.27
CA VAL A 65 1.90 -4.42 4.96
C VAL A 65 3.27 -4.65 4.33
N LYS A 66 3.64 -5.92 4.22
CA LYS A 66 4.92 -6.35 3.64
C LYS A 66 4.94 -6.13 2.14
N ALA A 67 6.13 -6.03 1.55
CA ALA A 67 6.30 -5.80 0.11
C ALA A 67 5.72 -6.93 -0.77
N ASN A 68 5.50 -8.12 -0.19
CA ASN A 68 4.83 -9.24 -0.84
C ASN A 68 3.29 -9.24 -0.67
N GLY A 69 2.72 -8.19 -0.06
CA GLY A 69 1.29 -8.04 0.21
C GLY A 69 0.79 -8.73 1.49
N GLU A 70 1.66 -9.36 2.28
CA GLU A 70 1.25 -9.95 3.56
C GLU A 70 1.01 -8.89 4.64
N TRP A 71 -0.02 -9.11 5.46
CA TRP A 71 -0.34 -8.23 6.59
C TRP A 71 0.17 -8.85 7.89
N TRP A 72 0.98 -8.10 8.64
CA TRP A 72 1.60 -8.52 9.89
C TRP A 72 1.19 -7.57 11.01
N HIS A 73 0.73 -8.11 12.13
CA HIS A 73 0.41 -7.33 13.32
C HIS A 73 1.16 -7.87 14.53
N GLU A 74 1.84 -7.00 15.27
CA GLU A 74 2.63 -7.37 16.45
C GLU A 74 3.58 -8.55 16.19
N GLY A 75 4.24 -8.53 15.02
CA GLY A 75 5.20 -9.57 14.61
C GLY A 75 4.57 -10.89 14.16
N SER A 76 3.25 -10.99 14.02
CA SER A 76 2.55 -12.19 13.54
C SER A 76 1.76 -11.93 12.27
N LYS A 77 1.84 -12.85 11.30
CA LYS A 77 1.05 -12.79 10.07
C LYS A 77 -0.45 -12.94 10.36
N ILE A 78 -1.26 -12.04 9.78
CA ILE A 78 -2.72 -12.13 9.78
C ILE A 78 -3.16 -13.11 8.70
N ASN A 79 -3.57 -14.32 9.09
CA ASN A 79 -4.04 -15.35 8.15
C ASN A 79 -5.54 -15.23 7.81
N ARG A 80 -6.28 -14.33 8.46
CA ARG A 80 -7.73 -14.20 8.26
C ARG A 80 -8.01 -13.25 7.09
N GLU A 81 -8.23 -13.81 5.90
CA GLU A 81 -8.51 -13.03 4.68
C GLU A 81 -9.63 -12.01 4.86
N ARG A 82 -10.75 -12.39 5.50
CA ARG A 82 -11.87 -11.46 5.76
C ARG A 82 -11.43 -10.22 6.55
N LEU A 83 -10.48 -10.39 7.48
CA LEU A 83 -9.97 -9.31 8.29
C LEU A 83 -9.05 -8.39 7.47
N VAL A 84 -8.18 -8.95 6.63
CA VAL A 84 -7.35 -8.19 5.68
C VAL A 84 -8.23 -7.40 4.71
N ARG A 85 -9.26 -8.05 4.13
CA ARG A 85 -10.24 -7.39 3.25
C ARG A 85 -10.97 -6.23 3.91
N LEU A 86 -11.28 -6.36 5.20
CA LEU A 86 -11.93 -5.32 5.98
C LEU A 86 -10.99 -4.14 6.19
N PHE A 87 -9.76 -4.37 6.67
CA PHE A 87 -8.81 -3.29 6.90
C PHE A 87 -8.41 -2.57 5.62
N SER A 88 -8.31 -3.27 4.49
CA SER A 88 -8.02 -2.61 3.23
C SER A 88 -9.14 -1.68 2.74
N THR A 89 -10.40 -1.84 3.22
CA THR A 89 -11.48 -0.88 2.92
C THR A 89 -11.33 0.46 3.63
N VAL A 90 -10.58 0.49 4.74
CA VAL A 90 -10.33 1.68 5.53
C VAL A 90 -8.91 2.22 5.38
N LEU A 91 -8.15 1.71 4.41
CA LEU A 91 -6.86 2.27 4.05
C LEU A 91 -7.03 3.68 3.51
N TRP A 92 -6.14 4.56 3.96
CA TRP A 92 -6.06 5.94 3.54
C TRP A 92 -4.59 6.31 3.35
N CYS A 93 -4.28 6.99 2.25
CA CYS A 93 -2.98 7.61 2.03
C CYS A 93 -3.17 9.13 2.16
N GLU A 94 -2.38 9.77 3.02
CA GLU A 94 -2.35 11.24 3.10
C GLU A 94 -1.43 11.81 2.02
N ASP A 95 -1.49 13.12 1.81
CA ASP A 95 -0.68 13.82 0.80
C ASP A 95 0.84 13.71 1.05
N ASP A 96 1.25 13.37 2.28
CA ASP A 96 2.65 13.11 2.65
C ASP A 96 3.13 11.69 2.30
N GLY A 97 2.25 10.84 1.74
CA GLY A 97 2.54 9.46 1.38
C GLY A 97 2.46 8.47 2.54
N GLN A 98 2.03 8.91 3.74
CA GLN A 98 1.84 8.01 4.87
C GLN A 98 0.50 7.27 4.80
N TYR A 99 0.52 6.02 5.24
CA TYR A 99 -0.64 5.13 5.19
C TYR A 99 -1.29 4.99 6.57
N TYR A 100 -2.62 4.98 6.56
CA TYR A 100 -3.42 4.92 7.76
C TYR A 100 -4.57 3.94 7.62
N LEU A 101 -5.00 3.36 8.74
CA LEU A 101 -6.36 2.84 8.89
C LEU A 101 -7.24 3.97 9.44
N LYS A 102 -8.23 4.39 8.66
CA LYS A 102 -9.12 5.50 8.99
C LYS A 102 -10.50 5.00 9.37
N THR A 103 -11.00 5.42 10.52
CA THR A 103 -12.37 5.14 10.99
C THR A 103 -13.07 6.46 11.34
N PRO A 104 -14.37 6.48 11.66
CA PRO A 104 -15.06 7.70 12.06
C PRO A 104 -14.44 8.39 13.29
N VAL A 105 -13.84 7.61 14.20
CA VAL A 105 -13.38 8.09 15.52
C VAL A 105 -11.87 8.18 15.65
N GLU A 106 -11.12 7.39 14.89
CA GLU A 106 -9.65 7.31 14.98
C GLU A 106 -9.01 7.13 13.60
N LYS A 107 -7.80 7.69 13.45
CA LYS A 107 -6.88 7.46 12.34
C LYS A 107 -5.58 6.87 12.90
N LEU A 108 -5.14 5.75 12.34
CA LEU A 108 -4.02 4.97 12.89
C LEU A 108 -2.94 4.77 11.82
N LEU A 109 -1.75 5.32 12.08
CA LEU A 109 -0.58 5.16 11.22
C LEU A 109 -0.16 3.68 11.19
N ILE A 110 0.12 3.18 9.99
CA ILE A 110 0.63 1.83 9.74
C ILE A 110 1.88 1.89 8.87
N GLU A 111 2.63 0.81 8.84
CA GLU A 111 3.79 0.67 7.95
C GLU A 111 3.40 -0.04 6.66
N VAL A 112 3.91 0.45 5.53
CA VAL A 112 3.79 -0.19 4.22
C VAL A 112 5.18 -0.23 3.61
N GLU A 113 5.67 -1.42 3.31
CA GLU A 113 7.03 -1.58 2.81
C GLU A 113 7.18 -1.16 1.34
N ASP A 114 6.16 -1.38 0.50
CA ASP A 114 6.18 -1.05 -0.94
C ASP A 114 4.83 -0.48 -1.40
N ALA A 115 3.81 -1.34 -1.53
CA ALA A 115 2.46 -0.96 -1.90
C ALA A 115 1.44 -1.55 -0.90
N PRO A 116 0.38 -0.80 -0.54
CA PRO A 116 -0.62 -1.24 0.44
C PRO A 116 -1.56 -2.32 -0.10
N LEU A 117 -1.64 -2.48 -1.42
CA LEU A 117 -2.52 -3.43 -2.10
C LEU A 117 -1.71 -4.29 -3.08
N LEU A 118 -2.23 -5.48 -3.40
CA LEU A 118 -1.60 -6.42 -4.32
C LEU A 118 -2.62 -6.91 -5.35
N VAL A 119 -2.40 -6.63 -6.64
CA VAL A 119 -3.14 -7.24 -7.76
C VAL A 119 -2.66 -8.69 -7.92
N THR A 120 -3.59 -9.63 -7.86
CA THR A 120 -3.30 -11.07 -7.95
C THR A 120 -3.88 -11.71 -9.20
N ARG A 121 -4.77 -11.02 -9.91
CA ARG A 121 -5.41 -11.53 -11.12
C ARG A 121 -5.67 -10.41 -12.13
N ILE A 122 -5.56 -10.78 -13.40
CA ILE A 122 -5.97 -9.98 -14.56
C ILE A 122 -7.12 -10.73 -15.23
N GLU A 123 -8.16 -10.00 -15.61
CA GLU A 123 -9.31 -10.51 -16.38
C GLU A 123 -9.57 -9.59 -17.59
N THR A 124 -10.00 -10.19 -18.70
CA THR A 124 -10.47 -9.46 -19.87
C THR A 124 -12.00 -9.50 -19.88
N VAL A 125 -12.64 -8.34 -19.74
CA VAL A 125 -14.10 -8.19 -19.71
C VAL A 125 -14.58 -7.60 -21.03
N CYS A 126 -15.48 -8.30 -21.71
CA CYS A 126 -16.11 -7.80 -22.93
C CYS A 126 -17.42 -7.07 -22.60
N THR A 127 -17.52 -5.78 -22.92
CA THR A 127 -18.78 -5.03 -22.89
C THR A 127 -18.87 -4.12 -24.11
N ASP A 128 -20.07 -3.98 -24.67
CA ASP A 128 -20.35 -3.10 -25.81
C ASP A 128 -19.43 -3.33 -27.03
N GLY A 129 -19.02 -4.58 -27.24
CA GLY A 129 -18.13 -4.98 -28.33
C GLY A 129 -16.65 -4.63 -28.12
N LYS A 130 -16.27 -4.14 -26.94
CA LYS A 130 -14.89 -3.79 -26.56
C LYS A 130 -14.38 -4.69 -25.45
N GLN A 131 -13.07 -4.90 -25.42
CA GLN A 131 -12.37 -5.69 -24.41
C GLN A 131 -11.68 -4.77 -23.41
N TYR A 132 -11.93 -4.96 -22.13
CA TYR A 132 -11.35 -4.16 -21.04
C TYR A 132 -10.46 -5.03 -20.17
N LEU A 133 -9.21 -4.60 -19.99
CA LEU A 133 -8.27 -5.26 -19.09
C LEU A 133 -8.57 -4.81 -17.66
N THR A 134 -8.77 -5.78 -16.77
CA THR A 134 -9.25 -5.54 -15.41
C THR A 134 -8.32 -6.19 -14.39
N CYS A 135 -7.76 -5.38 -13.50
CA CYS A 135 -6.96 -5.80 -12.36
C CYS A 135 -7.84 -6.16 -11.17
N ILE A 136 -7.53 -7.27 -10.50
CA ILE A 136 -8.23 -7.72 -9.28
C ILE A 136 -7.24 -7.91 -8.14
N THR A 137 -7.46 -7.19 -7.03
CA THR A 137 -6.59 -7.27 -5.85
C THR A 137 -6.84 -8.53 -5.02
N GLN A 138 -5.87 -8.94 -4.20
CA GLN A 138 -6.03 -10.01 -3.19
C GLN A 138 -7.24 -9.76 -2.28
N THR A 139 -7.61 -8.48 -2.13
CA THR A 139 -8.72 -8.09 -1.27
C THR A 139 -10.05 -7.96 -2.01
N ASP A 140 -10.09 -8.22 -3.33
CA ASP A 140 -11.25 -8.13 -4.24
C ASP A 140 -11.64 -6.71 -4.69
N ASP A 141 -10.68 -5.79 -4.78
CA ASP A 141 -10.89 -4.55 -5.55
C ASP A 141 -10.81 -4.89 -7.03
N VAL A 142 -11.67 -4.26 -7.85
CA VAL A 142 -11.74 -4.46 -9.29
C VAL A 142 -11.48 -3.12 -9.96
N ILE A 143 -10.40 -3.05 -10.75
CA ILE A 143 -9.92 -1.82 -11.37
C ILE A 143 -9.76 -2.06 -12.86
N VAL A 144 -10.49 -1.30 -13.68
CA VAL A 144 -10.29 -1.30 -15.13
C VAL A 144 -9.03 -0.49 -15.43
N ILE A 145 -8.15 -1.02 -16.28
CA ILE A 145 -6.99 -0.27 -16.76
C ILE A 145 -7.50 0.77 -17.76
N ASP A 146 -7.39 2.04 -17.41
CA ASP A 146 -7.83 3.18 -18.22
C ASP A 146 -6.95 4.42 -17.98
N ALA A 147 -7.37 5.58 -18.49
CA ALA A 147 -6.63 6.84 -18.34
C ALA A 147 -6.56 7.36 -16.88
N GLN A 148 -7.48 6.95 -16.01
CA GLN A 148 -7.46 7.30 -14.58
C GLN A 148 -6.64 6.29 -13.77
N HIS A 149 -6.60 5.03 -14.23
CA HIS A 149 -5.88 3.93 -13.61
C HIS A 149 -4.86 3.30 -14.57
N PRO A 150 -3.86 4.07 -15.06
CA PRO A 150 -2.85 3.51 -15.93
C PRO A 150 -1.92 2.58 -15.14
N VAL A 151 -1.44 1.52 -15.80
CA VAL A 151 -0.34 0.73 -15.27
C VAL A 151 0.96 1.52 -15.45
N PHE A 152 1.78 1.58 -14.41
CA PHE A 152 3.08 2.24 -14.43
C PHE A 152 4.16 1.39 -13.79
N LEU A 153 5.41 1.69 -14.12
CA LEU A 153 6.58 0.99 -13.58
C LEU A 153 7.32 1.88 -12.59
N ARG A 154 7.76 1.32 -11.47
CA ARG A 154 8.55 2.02 -10.44
C ARG A 154 9.63 1.09 -9.89
N SER A 155 10.80 1.64 -9.58
CA SER A 155 11.87 0.90 -8.90
C SER A 155 11.55 0.71 -7.42
N TYR A 156 11.71 -0.51 -6.94
CA TYR A 156 11.66 -0.84 -5.52
C TYR A 156 12.78 -1.83 -5.20
N ALA A 157 13.62 -1.50 -4.21
CA ALA A 157 14.74 -2.33 -3.79
C ALA A 157 15.68 -2.77 -4.94
N GLY A 158 15.82 -1.93 -5.99
CA GLY A 158 16.65 -2.22 -7.16
C GLY A 158 15.93 -2.96 -8.29
N GLU A 159 14.70 -3.43 -8.08
CA GLU A 159 13.89 -4.11 -9.10
C GLU A 159 12.84 -3.17 -9.67
N ILE A 160 12.60 -3.22 -10.99
CA ILE A 160 11.46 -2.50 -11.58
C ILE A 160 10.21 -3.36 -11.43
N ARG A 161 9.15 -2.77 -10.89
CA ARG A 161 7.89 -3.46 -10.61
C ARG A 161 6.70 -2.72 -11.22
N PRO A 162 5.64 -3.45 -11.64
CA PRO A 162 4.41 -2.87 -12.18
C PRO A 162 3.40 -2.53 -11.08
N TYR A 163 2.75 -1.39 -11.20
CA TYR A 163 1.74 -0.90 -10.26
C TYR A 163 0.55 -0.32 -11.00
N ILE A 164 -0.58 -0.23 -10.29
CA ILE A 164 -1.78 0.49 -10.72
C ILE A 164 -2.37 1.23 -9.53
N ASN A 165 -2.77 2.48 -9.72
CA ASN A 165 -3.48 3.20 -8.65
C ASN A 165 -4.90 2.64 -8.50
N VAL A 166 -5.33 2.36 -7.27
CA VAL A 166 -6.68 1.82 -7.01
C VAL A 166 -7.65 2.93 -6.63
N ARG A 167 -7.29 3.74 -5.64
CA ARG A 167 -8.07 4.89 -5.12
C ARG A 167 -7.21 5.70 -4.16
N TRP A 168 -7.46 7.01 -3.99
CA TRP A 168 -6.85 7.82 -2.92
C TRP A 168 -5.34 7.62 -2.75
N ASN A 169 -4.57 7.62 -3.85
CA ASN A 169 -3.12 7.37 -3.82
C ASN A 169 -2.71 5.99 -3.23
N LEU A 170 -3.65 5.04 -3.13
CA LEU A 170 -3.38 3.65 -2.80
C LEU A 170 -3.01 2.90 -4.07
N ASP A 171 -1.71 2.81 -4.30
CA ASP A 171 -1.18 1.95 -5.36
C ASP A 171 -1.33 0.48 -4.98
N ALA A 172 -1.55 -0.35 -6.00
CA ALA A 172 -1.44 -1.79 -5.89
C ALA A 172 -0.24 -2.28 -6.71
N LEU A 173 0.63 -3.06 -6.08
CA LEU A 173 1.66 -3.83 -6.77
C LEU A 173 0.97 -4.90 -7.62
N ILE A 174 1.35 -5.04 -8.89
CA ILE A 174 0.89 -6.14 -9.73
C ILE A 174 1.82 -7.33 -9.53
N HIS A 175 1.29 -8.37 -8.90
CA HIS A 175 2.05 -9.58 -8.63
C HIS A 175 2.59 -10.17 -9.93
N ARG A 176 3.81 -10.71 -9.89
CA ARG A 176 4.54 -11.22 -11.07
C ARG A 176 3.70 -12.14 -11.96
N ASN A 177 2.94 -13.07 -11.36
CA ASN A 177 2.06 -13.97 -12.12
C ASN A 177 0.92 -13.22 -12.83
N ALA A 178 0.30 -12.24 -12.17
CA ALA A 178 -0.74 -11.42 -12.76
C ALA A 178 -0.16 -10.55 -13.89
N PHE A 179 1.06 -10.04 -13.69
CA PHE A 179 1.74 -9.26 -14.70
C PHE A 179 2.10 -10.08 -15.95
N TYR A 180 2.51 -11.35 -15.80
CA TYR A 180 2.68 -12.24 -16.95
C TYR A 180 1.38 -12.49 -17.70
N HIS A 181 0.25 -12.58 -16.99
CA HIS A 181 -1.05 -12.68 -17.65
C HIS A 181 -1.36 -11.40 -18.43
N LEU A 182 -1.08 -10.22 -17.85
CA LEU A 182 -1.25 -8.95 -18.55
C LEU A 182 -0.43 -8.92 -19.84
N LEU A 183 0.86 -9.28 -19.78
CA LEU A 183 1.76 -9.29 -20.93
C LEU A 183 1.25 -10.16 -22.09
N ASN A 184 0.55 -11.26 -21.80
CA ASN A 184 -0.03 -12.12 -22.84
C ASN A 184 -1.19 -11.46 -23.59
N GLU A 185 -1.82 -10.44 -23.01
CA GLU A 185 -2.88 -9.64 -23.66
C GLU A 185 -2.30 -8.46 -24.48
N GLY A 186 -0.98 -8.24 -24.44
CA GLY A 186 -0.30 -7.16 -25.13
C GLY A 186 0.31 -7.57 -26.47
N GLU A 187 0.49 -6.58 -27.34
CA GLU A 187 1.22 -6.70 -28.61
C GLU A 187 2.66 -6.23 -28.45
N PHE A 188 3.63 -7.09 -28.77
CA PHE A 188 5.05 -6.76 -28.72
C PHE A 188 5.48 -6.02 -29.99
N LEU A 189 6.06 -4.84 -29.82
CA LEU A 189 6.53 -3.97 -30.89
C LEU A 189 8.01 -3.65 -30.69
N GLU A 190 8.72 -3.45 -31.79
CA GLU A 190 10.08 -2.91 -31.79
C GLU A 190 10.02 -1.40 -32.05
N GLN A 191 10.47 -0.59 -31.09
CA GLN A 191 10.56 0.87 -31.22
C GLN A 191 11.95 1.35 -30.79
N ASP A 192 12.66 2.07 -31.67
CA ASP A 192 13.99 2.63 -31.42
C ASP A 192 15.03 1.62 -30.89
N GLY A 193 14.91 0.34 -31.32
CA GLY A 193 15.80 -0.75 -30.89
C GLY A 193 15.47 -1.31 -29.50
N GLN A 194 14.33 -0.94 -28.93
CA GLN A 194 13.78 -1.48 -27.70
C GLN A 194 12.47 -2.23 -27.98
N THR A 195 12.28 -3.35 -27.29
CA THR A 195 10.99 -4.03 -27.31
C THR A 195 10.04 -3.31 -26.34
N VAL A 196 8.87 -2.91 -26.84
CA VAL A 196 7.78 -2.30 -26.07
C VAL A 196 6.54 -3.17 -26.19
N VAL A 197 5.74 -3.24 -25.13
CA VAL A 197 4.47 -3.97 -25.15
C VAL A 197 3.34 -2.96 -25.17
N LYS A 198 2.55 -2.96 -26.24
CA LYS A 198 1.36 -2.14 -26.40
C LYS A 198 0.14 -2.92 -25.89
N PHE A 199 -0.68 -2.27 -25.08
CA PHE A 199 -1.93 -2.82 -24.55
C PHE A 199 -3.11 -1.99 -25.02
N SER A 200 -4.27 -2.65 -25.15
CA SER A 200 -5.56 -2.00 -25.42
C SER A 200 -6.58 -2.42 -24.38
N SER A 201 -7.25 -1.46 -23.77
CA SER A 201 -8.33 -1.66 -22.80
C SER A 201 -9.47 -0.69 -23.15
N GLY A 202 -10.49 -1.20 -23.83
CA GLY A 202 -11.51 -0.38 -24.46
C GLY A 202 -10.92 0.53 -25.53
N ASP A 203 -11.06 1.84 -25.34
CA ASP A 203 -10.45 2.86 -26.21
C ASP A 203 -9.12 3.40 -25.63
N PHE A 204 -8.69 2.90 -24.48
CA PHE A 204 -7.46 3.31 -23.84
C PHE A 204 -6.30 2.42 -24.30
N GLU A 205 -5.25 3.05 -24.80
CA GLU A 205 -4.01 2.38 -25.18
C GLU A 205 -2.86 2.88 -24.30
N PHE A 206 -1.97 1.97 -23.91
CA PHE A 206 -0.75 2.31 -23.18
C PHE A 206 0.39 1.36 -23.57
N CYS A 207 1.63 1.80 -23.37
CA CYS A 207 2.82 1.01 -23.63
C CYS A 207 3.65 0.83 -22.36
N LEU A 208 4.24 -0.35 -22.20
CA LEU A 208 5.26 -0.63 -21.18
C LEU A 208 6.56 -1.06 -21.86
N ASN A 209 7.69 -0.51 -21.42
CA ASN A 209 9.01 -0.90 -21.94
C ASN A 209 9.39 -2.29 -21.41
N SER A 210 9.81 -3.21 -22.27
CA SER A 210 10.07 -4.59 -21.86
C SER A 210 11.42 -4.78 -21.16
N GLU A 211 12.39 -3.88 -21.35
CA GLU A 211 13.69 -3.95 -20.69
C GLU A 211 13.56 -3.84 -19.16
N ALA A 212 12.53 -3.13 -18.69
CA ALA A 212 12.18 -3.07 -17.28
C ALA A 212 11.58 -4.39 -16.73
N LEU A 213 11.33 -5.38 -17.59
CA LEU A 213 10.65 -6.64 -17.26
C LEU A 213 11.57 -7.87 -17.38
N ALA A 214 12.83 -7.65 -17.78
CA ALA A 214 13.77 -8.70 -18.21
C ALA A 214 14.77 -9.16 -17.12
N GLU A 215 14.70 -8.64 -15.89
CA GLU A 215 15.53 -9.08 -14.75
C GLU A 215 14.70 -9.70 -13.62
#